data_AF-A0ABD5ST03-F1
#
_entry.id   AF-A0ABD5ST03-F1
#
_cell.length_a   1.000
_cell.length_b   1.000
_cell.length_c   1.000
_cell.angle_alpha   90.00
_cell.angle_beta   90.00
_cell.angle_gamma   90.00
#
_symmetry.space_group_name_H-M   'P 1'
#
loop_
_entity.id
_entity.type
_entity.pdbx_description
1 polymer ?
#
loop_
_entity_poly.entity_id
_entity_poly.type
_entity_poly.pdbx_seq_one_letter_code
_entity_poly.pdbx_strand_id
1 'polypeptide(L)'
;MPETRSERVAQWREHVDELCDDGESVERRIDLENATVIVTNRRVMTFVPDAGGPVFHHAERPNVGTVSVETADRLGRLFRGVVAAFVGVGLLETARAVNFVDYVPASGLQDTGPLPGSNPIDRLVDGALSAIETILLVLDWVVLLSGGVALAVAAAIVWRYV
;
A
#
# COMPACT_ATOMS: atom_id res chain seq x y z
N MET A 1 5.87 28.10 20.50
CA MET A 1 7.16 27.84 19.83
C MET A 1 6.95 26.64 18.92
N PRO A 2 7.37 26.67 17.64
CA PRO A 2 7.25 25.50 16.76
C PRO A 2 8.16 24.37 17.29
N GLU A 3 7.57 23.22 17.58
CA GLU A 3 8.21 22.11 18.28
C GLU A 3 8.87 21.13 17.29
N THR A 4 8.40 21.08 16.04
CA THR A 4 8.90 20.17 15.01
C THR A 4 9.56 20.90 13.83
N ARG A 5 10.43 20.19 13.08
CA ARG A 5 11.13 20.75 11.91
C ARG A 5 10.14 21.18 10.82
N SER A 6 9.07 20.42 10.62
CA SER A 6 8.01 20.70 9.66
C SER A 6 7.18 21.94 10.03
N GLU A 7 6.90 22.17 11.32
CA GLU A 7 6.19 23.36 11.79
C GLU A 7 6.99 24.65 11.54
N ARG A 8 8.32 24.62 11.75
CA ARG A 8 9.17 25.78 11.40
C ARG A 8 9.12 26.10 9.92
N VAL A 9 9.09 25.09 9.07
CA VAL A 9 8.97 25.26 7.61
C VAL A 9 7.61 25.85 7.25
N ALA A 10 6.53 25.37 7.87
CA ALA A 10 5.19 25.93 7.67
C ALA A 10 5.14 27.41 8.05
N GLN A 11 5.77 27.80 9.16
CA GLN A 11 5.84 29.20 9.57
C GLN A 11 6.63 30.06 8.57
N TRP A 12 7.82 29.62 8.14
CA TRP A 12 8.61 30.37 7.16
C TRP A 12 7.97 30.41 5.77
N ARG A 13 7.21 29.37 5.39
CA ARG A 13 6.36 29.39 4.19
C ARG A 13 5.30 30.48 4.26
N GLU A 14 4.82 30.83 5.44
CA GLU A 14 3.82 31.89 5.63
C GLU A 14 4.44 33.29 5.61
N HIS A 15 5.73 33.41 6.00
CA HIS A 15 6.47 34.68 6.08
C HIS A 15 7.52 34.82 4.95
N VAL A 16 7.18 34.35 3.76
CA VAL A 16 8.09 34.37 2.59
C VAL A 16 8.48 35.79 2.19
N ASP A 17 7.58 36.75 2.41
CA ASP A 17 7.84 38.15 2.10
C ASP A 17 8.98 38.73 2.96
N GLU A 18 9.23 38.18 4.16
CA GLU A 18 10.35 38.57 5.03
C GLU A 18 11.70 37.98 4.58
N LEU A 19 11.66 36.94 3.73
CA LEU A 19 12.84 36.33 3.13
C LEU A 19 13.26 37.03 1.83
N CYS A 20 12.40 37.88 1.28
CA CYS A 20 12.67 38.64 0.07
C CYS A 20 13.62 39.81 0.36
N ASP A 21 14.61 40.01 -0.51
CA ASP A 21 15.48 41.19 -0.43
C ASP A 21 14.72 42.46 -0.82
N ASP A 22 15.28 43.64 -0.53
CA ASP A 22 14.67 44.90 -0.93
C ASP A 22 14.43 44.97 -2.46
N GLY A 23 13.16 45.21 -2.84
CA GLY A 23 12.73 45.22 -4.24
C GLY A 23 12.60 43.84 -4.91
N GLU A 24 12.79 42.75 -4.16
CA GLU A 24 12.35 41.43 -4.56
C GLU A 24 10.85 41.26 -4.28
N SER A 25 10.12 40.69 -5.24
CA SER A 25 8.69 40.44 -5.09
C SER A 25 8.33 39.03 -5.54
N VAL A 26 7.37 38.44 -4.82
CA VAL A 26 6.85 37.11 -5.15
C VAL A 26 5.94 37.23 -6.39
N GLU A 27 6.32 36.55 -7.47
CA GLU A 27 5.51 36.46 -8.70
C GLU A 27 4.53 35.30 -8.64
N ARG A 28 4.96 34.17 -8.06
CA ARG A 28 4.15 32.95 -7.98
C ARG A 28 4.53 32.10 -6.78
N ARG A 29 3.51 31.55 -6.13
CA ARG A 29 3.63 30.53 -5.09
C ARG A 29 2.91 29.27 -5.54
N ILE A 30 3.56 28.13 -5.37
CA ILE A 30 3.03 26.81 -5.70
C ILE A 30 3.26 25.93 -4.47
N ASP A 31 2.17 25.57 -3.79
CA ASP A 31 2.19 24.61 -2.70
C ASP A 31 1.96 23.20 -3.27
N LEU A 32 2.94 22.32 -3.10
CA LEU A 32 2.90 20.90 -3.44
C LEU A 32 2.70 20.07 -2.16
N GLU A 33 2.36 18.79 -2.31
CA GLU A 33 2.14 17.88 -1.18
C GLU A 33 3.32 17.85 -0.20
N ASN A 34 4.55 17.73 -0.72
CA ASN A 34 5.78 17.62 0.08
C ASN A 34 6.78 18.76 -0.17
N ALA A 35 6.36 19.85 -0.81
CA ALA A 35 7.23 20.98 -1.08
C ALA A 35 6.46 22.29 -1.29
N THR A 36 7.16 23.42 -1.20
CA THR A 36 6.70 24.71 -1.69
C THR A 36 7.69 25.20 -2.70
N VAL A 37 7.21 25.72 -3.82
CA VAL A 37 8.04 26.42 -4.79
C VAL A 37 7.54 27.86 -4.87
N ILE A 38 8.47 28.79 -4.76
CA ILE A 38 8.20 30.22 -4.78
C ILE A 38 9.08 30.83 -5.84
N VAL A 39 8.46 31.52 -6.78
CA VAL A 39 9.14 32.21 -7.87
C VAL A 39 9.03 33.70 -7.60
N THR A 40 10.18 34.35 -7.50
CA THR A 40 10.28 35.80 -7.40
C THR A 40 10.77 36.39 -8.73
N ASN A 41 10.82 37.70 -8.82
CA ASN A 41 11.46 38.41 -9.93
C ASN A 41 12.97 38.12 -10.04
N ARG A 42 13.63 37.59 -8.99
CA ARG A 42 15.09 37.42 -8.92
C ARG A 42 15.55 35.97 -8.79
N ARG A 43 14.85 35.14 -8.04
CA ARG A 43 15.24 33.75 -7.74
C ARG A 43 14.03 32.84 -7.62
N VAL A 44 14.30 31.54 -7.62
CA VAL A 44 13.35 30.50 -7.27
C VAL A 44 13.77 29.94 -5.93
N MET A 45 12.84 29.88 -4.99
CA MET A 45 13.04 29.30 -3.66
C MET A 45 12.20 28.04 -3.53
N THR A 46 12.73 27.02 -2.88
CA THR A 46 12.00 25.79 -2.61
C THR A 46 12.15 25.37 -1.15
N PHE A 47 11.02 25.04 -0.52
CA PHE A 47 10.97 24.47 0.82
C PHE A 47 10.59 23.00 0.71
N VAL A 48 11.46 22.09 1.15
CA VAL A 48 11.23 20.64 1.06
C VAL A 48 11.47 20.01 2.45
N PRO A 49 10.43 19.91 3.30
CA PRO A 49 10.58 19.49 4.69
C PRO A 49 11.12 18.07 4.87
N ASP A 50 10.79 17.16 3.96
CA ASP A 50 11.09 15.72 4.07
C ASP A 50 12.26 15.26 3.17
N ALA A 51 13.04 16.19 2.62
CA ALA A 51 14.24 15.83 1.88
C ALA A 51 15.38 15.42 2.83
N GLY A 52 16.20 14.43 2.42
CA GLY A 52 17.43 14.05 3.11
C GLY A 52 18.55 15.10 3.08
N GLY A 53 18.24 16.35 2.75
CA GLY A 53 19.16 17.46 2.53
C GLY A 53 18.68 18.77 3.19
N PRO A 54 19.19 19.93 2.74
CA PRO A 54 18.71 21.23 3.18
C PRO A 54 17.20 21.37 2.96
N VAL A 55 16.53 21.97 3.93
CA VAL A 55 15.07 22.14 3.88
C VAL A 55 14.69 23.35 3.01
N PHE A 56 15.61 24.28 2.82
CA PHE A 56 15.48 25.47 1.99
C PHE A 56 16.55 25.46 0.92
N HIS A 57 16.15 25.64 -0.33
CA HIS A 57 17.03 25.83 -1.47
C HIS A 57 16.63 27.09 -2.22
N HIS A 58 17.60 27.77 -2.82
CA HIS A 58 17.33 28.87 -3.72
C HIS A 58 18.27 28.81 -4.93
N ALA A 59 17.80 29.30 -6.06
CA ALA A 59 18.58 29.47 -7.27
C ALA A 59 18.23 30.81 -7.93
N GLU A 60 19.23 31.61 -8.27
CA GLU A 60 19.02 32.86 -9.00
C GLU A 60 18.53 32.56 -10.42
N ARG A 61 17.49 33.25 -10.88
CA ARG A 61 16.87 33.05 -12.20
C ARG A 61 17.85 33.13 -13.39
N PRO A 62 18.83 34.04 -13.45
CA PRO A 62 19.80 34.04 -14.56
C PRO A 62 20.67 32.78 -14.60
N ASN A 63 20.78 32.05 -13.50
CA ASN A 63 21.57 30.82 -13.39
C ASN A 63 20.73 29.56 -13.60
N VAL A 64 19.43 29.68 -13.94
CA VAL A 64 18.56 28.54 -14.26
C VAL A 64 18.63 28.25 -15.76
N GLY A 65 19.42 27.24 -16.14
CA GLY A 65 19.61 26.89 -17.55
C GLY A 65 18.49 26.01 -18.15
N THR A 66 17.98 25.03 -17.42
CA THR A 66 16.95 24.10 -17.90
C THR A 66 16.03 23.70 -16.76
N VAL A 67 14.73 23.67 -17.05
CA VAL A 67 13.70 23.18 -16.12
C VAL A 67 13.08 21.94 -16.74
N SER A 68 13.29 20.78 -16.12
CA SER A 68 12.61 19.54 -16.46
C SER A 68 11.63 19.17 -15.35
N VAL A 69 10.50 18.58 -15.74
CA VAL A 69 9.52 18.03 -14.82
C VAL A 69 9.47 16.53 -15.06
N GLU A 70 9.95 15.76 -14.10
CA GLU A 70 9.90 14.30 -14.13
C GLU A 70 8.95 13.78 -13.05
N THR A 71 8.05 12.88 -13.43
CA THR A 71 7.15 12.20 -12.48
C THR A 71 7.74 10.83 -12.17
N ALA A 72 8.63 10.75 -11.19
CA ALA A 72 9.42 9.53 -10.94
C ALA A 72 8.63 8.37 -10.28
N ASP A 73 7.49 8.63 -9.65
CA ASP A 73 6.92 7.65 -8.69
C ASP A 73 5.57 7.02 -9.11
N ARG A 74 5.10 7.26 -10.35
CA ARG A 74 3.81 6.73 -10.82
C ARG A 74 3.86 5.26 -11.23
N LEU A 75 4.89 4.87 -11.98
CA LEU A 75 4.94 3.55 -12.61
C LEU A 75 5.25 2.42 -11.63
N GLY A 76 6.15 2.64 -10.65
CA GLY A 76 6.48 1.63 -9.65
C GLY A 76 5.28 1.25 -8.77
N ARG A 77 4.45 2.24 -8.43
CA ARG A 77 3.23 2.01 -7.64
C ARG A 77 2.18 1.23 -8.43
N LEU A 78 2.00 1.57 -9.72
CA LEU A 78 1.12 0.84 -10.63
C LEU A 78 1.57 -0.62 -10.81
N PHE A 79 2.87 -0.86 -10.97
CA PHE A 79 3.42 -2.21 -11.11
C PHE A 79 3.15 -3.07 -9.86
N ARG A 80 3.33 -2.51 -8.65
CA ARG A 80 2.95 -3.22 -7.41
C ARG A 80 1.46 -3.55 -7.36
N GLY A 81 0.59 -2.64 -7.81
CA GLY A 81 -0.84 -2.89 -7.94
C GLY A 81 -1.16 -4.04 -8.90
N VAL A 82 -0.49 -4.08 -10.07
CA VAL A 82 -0.64 -5.17 -11.04
C VAL A 82 -0.18 -6.51 -10.48
N VAL A 83 0.97 -6.55 -9.79
CA VAL A 83 1.46 -7.77 -9.14
C VAL A 83 0.49 -8.25 -8.07
N ALA A 84 -0.02 -7.35 -7.21
CA ALA A 84 -1.01 -7.68 -6.21
C ALA A 84 -2.31 -8.22 -6.83
N ALA A 85 -2.77 -7.63 -7.93
CA ALA A 85 -3.92 -8.13 -8.68
C ALA A 85 -3.68 -9.54 -9.22
N PHE A 86 -2.51 -9.79 -9.82
CA PHE A 86 -2.17 -11.10 -10.37
C PHE A 86 -2.11 -12.18 -9.29
N VAL A 87 -1.49 -11.88 -8.14
CA VAL A 87 -1.47 -12.78 -6.98
C VAL A 87 -2.88 -13.04 -6.45
N GLY A 88 -3.70 -11.98 -6.31
CA GLY A 88 -5.08 -12.10 -5.84
C GLY A 88 -5.95 -12.96 -6.76
N VAL A 89 -5.87 -12.74 -8.07
CA VAL A 89 -6.55 -13.58 -9.07
C VAL A 89 -6.06 -15.02 -9.00
N GLY A 90 -4.74 -15.24 -8.93
CA GLY A 90 -4.17 -16.59 -8.85
C GLY A 90 -4.65 -17.37 -7.62
N LEU A 91 -4.70 -16.72 -6.46
CA LEU A 91 -5.22 -17.31 -5.23
C LEU A 91 -6.71 -17.62 -5.32
N LEU A 92 -7.50 -16.72 -5.92
CA LEU A 92 -8.94 -16.93 -6.10
C LEU A 92 -9.23 -18.09 -7.06
N GLU A 93 -8.51 -18.17 -8.17
CA GLU A 93 -8.63 -19.29 -9.11
C GLU A 93 -8.16 -20.60 -8.49
N THR A 94 -7.10 -20.57 -7.66
CA THR A 94 -6.67 -21.76 -6.91
C THR A 94 -7.73 -22.23 -5.92
N ALA A 95 -8.33 -21.32 -5.15
CA ALA A 95 -9.42 -21.64 -4.22
C ALA A 95 -10.69 -22.17 -4.91
N ARG A 96 -10.90 -21.81 -6.19
CA ARG A 96 -12.02 -22.35 -7.00
C ARG A 96 -11.70 -23.72 -7.60
N ALA A 97 -10.45 -23.94 -8.02
CA ALA A 97 -10.03 -25.16 -8.69
C ALA A 97 -9.67 -26.29 -7.71
N VAL A 98 -9.28 -25.94 -6.49
CA VAL A 98 -8.82 -26.86 -5.46
C VAL A 98 -9.72 -26.71 -4.24
N ASN A 99 -10.41 -27.79 -3.89
CA ASN A 99 -11.08 -27.93 -2.61
C ASN A 99 -10.24 -28.90 -1.79
N PHE A 100 -9.55 -28.42 -0.76
CA PHE A 100 -8.61 -29.26 -0.01
C PHE A 100 -9.33 -30.40 0.74
N VAL A 101 -10.60 -30.19 1.12
CA VAL A 101 -11.42 -31.22 1.78
C VAL A 101 -11.66 -32.44 0.88
N ASP A 102 -11.79 -32.24 -0.42
CA ASP A 102 -12.06 -33.33 -1.38
C ASP A 102 -10.85 -34.28 -1.57
N TYR A 103 -9.66 -33.88 -1.13
CA TYR A 103 -8.46 -34.73 -1.16
C TYR A 103 -8.34 -35.65 0.04
N VAL A 104 -9.14 -35.44 1.09
CA VAL A 104 -9.27 -36.42 2.17
C VAL A 104 -10.18 -37.53 1.64
N PRO A 105 -9.72 -38.80 1.62
CA PRO A 105 -10.61 -39.89 1.29
C PRO A 105 -11.80 -39.80 2.24
N ALA A 106 -12.99 -39.56 1.70
CA ALA A 106 -14.21 -39.75 2.46
C ALA A 106 -14.15 -41.19 2.98
N SER A 107 -13.83 -41.38 4.25
CA SER A 107 -14.20 -42.62 4.91
C SER A 107 -15.70 -42.74 4.63
N GLY A 108 -16.14 -43.89 4.13
CA GLY A 108 -17.54 -44.15 3.76
C GLY A 108 -18.47 -44.18 4.97
N LEU A 109 -18.35 -43.20 5.86
CA LEU A 109 -19.13 -42.96 7.04
C LEU A 109 -19.90 -41.65 6.81
N GLN A 110 -20.70 -41.66 5.74
CA GLN A 110 -21.90 -40.86 5.69
C GLN A 110 -22.62 -41.06 7.02
N ASP A 111 -22.62 -40.03 7.87
CA ASP A 111 -23.54 -39.70 8.95
C ASP A 111 -24.51 -40.81 9.42
N THR A 112 -24.00 -42.03 9.63
CA THR A 112 -24.72 -43.11 10.28
C THR A 112 -24.33 -42.93 11.73
N GLY A 113 -25.19 -42.24 12.48
CA GLY A 113 -25.05 -42.06 13.92
C GLY A 113 -24.64 -43.36 14.63
N PRO A 114 -24.09 -43.26 15.85
CA PRO A 114 -23.25 -44.28 16.48
C PRO A 114 -23.70 -45.71 16.17
N LEU A 115 -23.02 -46.38 15.24
CA LEU A 115 -23.26 -47.79 14.97
C LEU A 115 -22.99 -48.55 16.28
N PRO A 116 -23.98 -49.23 16.86
CA PRO A 116 -23.77 -49.98 18.09
C PRO A 116 -22.80 -51.13 17.80
N GLY A 117 -21.55 -50.99 18.25
CA GLY A 117 -20.48 -51.98 18.06
C GLY A 117 -19.17 -51.47 17.43
N SER A 118 -19.02 -50.16 17.19
CA SER A 118 -17.74 -49.60 16.69
C SER A 118 -16.60 -49.76 17.69
N ASN A 119 -15.44 -50.21 17.21
CA ASN A 119 -14.27 -50.41 18.06
C ASN A 119 -13.72 -49.06 18.54
N PRO A 120 -13.08 -48.98 19.71
CA PRO A 120 -12.46 -47.73 20.20
C PRO A 120 -11.42 -47.15 19.22
N ILE A 121 -10.85 -47.98 18.34
CA ILE A 121 -9.93 -47.58 17.28
C ILE A 121 -10.65 -46.78 16.18
N ASP A 122 -11.86 -47.17 15.79
CA ASP A 122 -12.62 -46.49 14.74
C ASP A 122 -12.96 -45.05 15.15
N ARG A 123 -13.33 -44.84 16.42
CA ARG A 123 -13.59 -43.50 16.97
C ARG A 123 -12.36 -42.58 16.98
N LEU A 124 -11.16 -43.14 17.19
CA LEU A 124 -9.91 -42.37 17.13
C LEU A 124 -9.58 -41.94 15.70
N VAL A 125 -9.83 -42.84 14.73
CA VAL A 125 -9.62 -42.56 13.30
C VAL A 125 -10.61 -41.50 12.81
N ASP A 126 -11.89 -41.61 13.17
CA ASP A 126 -12.91 -40.62 12.79
C ASP A 126 -12.61 -39.24 13.39
N GLY A 127 -12.20 -39.19 14.65
CA GLY A 127 -11.78 -37.94 15.29
C GLY A 127 -10.56 -37.29 14.61
N ALA A 128 -9.59 -38.11 14.18
CA ALA A 128 -8.42 -37.63 13.46
C ALA A 128 -8.78 -37.12 12.05
N LEU A 129 -9.65 -37.82 11.31
CA LEU A 129 -10.12 -37.40 9.99
C LEU A 129 -10.93 -36.10 10.07
N SER A 130 -11.84 -35.98 11.03
CA SER A 130 -12.62 -34.76 11.28
C SER A 130 -11.73 -33.56 11.65
N ALA A 131 -10.66 -33.79 12.41
CA ALA A 131 -9.67 -32.75 12.71
C ALA A 131 -8.92 -32.30 11.45
N ILE A 132 -8.51 -33.24 10.58
CA ILE A 132 -7.85 -32.94 9.30
C ILE A 132 -8.79 -32.17 8.37
N GLU A 133 -10.04 -32.60 8.23
CA GLU A 133 -11.07 -31.91 7.45
C GLU A 133 -11.25 -30.47 7.92
N THR A 134 -11.32 -30.26 9.23
CA THR A 134 -11.43 -28.91 9.82
C THR A 134 -10.23 -28.05 9.46
N ILE A 135 -9.01 -28.59 9.54
CA ILE A 135 -7.78 -27.85 9.20
C ILE A 135 -7.76 -27.46 7.71
N LEU A 136 -8.17 -28.38 6.83
CA LEU A 136 -8.21 -28.14 5.39
C LEU A 136 -9.30 -27.13 5.01
N LEU A 137 -10.47 -27.20 5.66
CA LEU A 137 -11.51 -26.20 5.51
C LEU A 137 -11.03 -24.81 5.93
N VAL A 138 -10.31 -24.71 7.05
CA VAL A 138 -9.71 -23.44 7.49
C VAL A 138 -8.69 -22.95 6.46
N LEU A 139 -7.89 -23.85 5.88
CA LEU A 139 -6.93 -23.51 4.83
C LEU A 139 -7.63 -22.93 3.58
N ASP A 140 -8.73 -23.54 3.13
CA ASP A 140 -9.53 -23.03 2.00
C ASP A 140 -9.99 -21.58 2.25
N TRP A 141 -10.53 -21.31 3.45
CA TRP A 141 -10.96 -19.97 3.84
C TRP A 141 -9.80 -18.97 3.90
N VAL A 142 -8.64 -19.39 4.41
CA VAL A 142 -7.44 -18.54 4.47
C VAL A 142 -6.95 -18.18 3.07
N VAL A 143 -6.90 -19.14 2.14
CA VAL A 143 -6.52 -18.89 0.75
C VAL A 143 -7.50 -17.93 0.09
N LEU A 144 -8.82 -18.16 0.25
CA LEU A 144 -9.86 -17.29 -0.29
C LEU A 144 -9.76 -15.85 0.26
N LEU A 145 -9.64 -15.70 1.58
CA LEU A 145 -9.52 -14.39 2.23
C LEU A 145 -8.25 -13.67 1.77
N SER A 146 -7.11 -14.37 1.72
CA SER A 146 -5.85 -13.76 1.29
C SER A 146 -5.91 -13.26 -0.16
N GLY A 147 -6.56 -14.01 -1.07
CA GLY A 147 -6.84 -13.57 -2.44
C GLY A 147 -7.72 -12.33 -2.48
N GLY A 148 -8.80 -12.31 -1.70
CA GLY A 148 -9.68 -11.15 -1.57
C GLY A 148 -8.98 -9.90 -1.05
N VAL A 149 -8.15 -10.04 0.00
CA VAL A 149 -7.34 -8.93 0.54
C VAL A 149 -6.34 -8.42 -0.50
N ALA A 150 -5.65 -9.31 -1.21
CA ALA A 150 -4.71 -8.90 -2.26
C ALA A 150 -5.39 -8.09 -3.37
N LEU A 151 -6.60 -8.48 -3.79
CA LEU A 151 -7.40 -7.72 -4.75
C LEU A 151 -7.85 -6.37 -4.20
N ALA A 152 -8.28 -6.31 -2.94
CA ALA A 152 -8.66 -5.04 -2.30
C ALA A 152 -7.48 -4.05 -2.22
N VAL A 153 -6.28 -4.55 -1.87
CA VAL A 153 -5.05 -3.75 -1.88
C VAL A 153 -4.73 -3.26 -3.28
N ALA A 154 -4.81 -4.13 -4.29
CA ALA A 154 -4.60 -3.75 -5.68
C ALA A 154 -5.57 -2.64 -6.13
N ALA A 155 -6.86 -2.80 -5.83
CA ALA A 155 -7.89 -1.81 -6.13
C ALA A 155 -7.63 -0.47 -5.42
N ALA A 156 -7.22 -0.49 -4.15
CA ALA A 156 -6.89 0.73 -3.41
C ALA A 156 -5.68 1.48 -4.00
N ILE A 157 -4.67 0.74 -4.48
CA ILE A 157 -3.52 1.32 -5.17
C ILE A 157 -3.94 1.97 -6.50
N VAL A 158 -4.77 1.29 -7.29
CA VAL A 158 -5.28 1.82 -8.56
C VAL A 158 -6.18 3.04 -8.34
N TRP A 159 -7.07 2.99 -7.34
CA TRP A 159 -7.93 4.12 -6.99
C TRP A 159 -7.10 5.37 -6.64
N ARG A 160 -6.02 5.21 -5.88
CA ARG A 160 -5.11 6.33 -5.55
C ARG A 160 -4.28 6.82 -6.74
N TYR A 161 -4.19 6.05 -7.81
CA TYR A 161 -3.44 6.42 -9.00
C TYR A 161 -4.26 7.29 -9.97
N VAL A 162 -5.58 7.08 -10.03
CA VAL A 162 -6.54 7.82 -10.87
C VAL A 162 -6.88 9.15 -10.23
#